data_AF-A0A7V3WLS8-F1
#
_entry.id   AF-A0A7V3WLS8-F1
#
_cell.length_a   1.000
_cell.length_b   1.000
_cell.length_c   1.000
_cell.angle_alpha   90.00
_cell.angle_beta   90.00
_cell.angle_gamma   90.00
#
_symmetry.space_group_name_H-M   'P 1'
#
loop_
_entity.id
_entity.type
_entity.pdbx_description
1 polymer ?
#
loop_
_entity_poly.entity_id
_entity_poly.type
_entity_poly.pdbx_seq_one_letter_code
_entity_poly.pdbx_strand_id
1 'polypeptide(L)'
;MKRMTYYSTHVNNFTVLKLKSIIQKYGIENLMEYSLDSQIGFRLDLLYKEILEEFLNTRVYISGEEISDGKYRLKFTIDGCSYCMVSKAGYTVDAIVESLMDFVIHPYQNDISCFRRVFV
;
A
#
# COMPACT_ATOMS: atom_id res chain seq x y z
N MET A 1 11.27 -24.78 -23.31
CA MET A 1 12.08 -23.58 -23.03
C MET A 1 11.15 -22.46 -22.55
N LYS A 2 11.12 -22.17 -21.25
CA LYS A 2 10.40 -21.01 -20.71
C LYS A 2 11.42 -19.88 -20.49
N ARG A 3 11.24 -18.76 -21.20
CA ARG A 3 12.04 -17.55 -21.00
C ARG A 3 11.72 -16.98 -19.61
N MET A 4 12.61 -17.19 -18.65
CA MET A 4 12.67 -16.41 -17.42
C MET A 4 13.15 -15.01 -17.79
N THR A 5 12.24 -14.05 -17.86
CA THR A 5 12.59 -12.63 -17.94
C THR A 5 13.09 -12.18 -16.57
N TYR A 6 14.41 -12.09 -16.45
CA TYR A 6 15.11 -11.35 -15.38
C TYR A 6 14.76 -9.87 -15.51
N TYR A 7 13.67 -9.43 -14.89
CA TYR A 7 13.43 -8.01 -14.67
C TYR A 7 14.24 -7.55 -13.45
N SER A 8 15.41 -6.97 -13.76
CA SER A 8 16.09 -5.90 -13.02
C SER A 8 15.85 -5.82 -11.51
N THR A 9 16.64 -6.58 -10.74
CA THR A 9 16.75 -6.49 -9.28
C THR A 9 17.15 -5.08 -8.78
N HIS A 10 17.64 -4.19 -9.65
CA HIS A 10 18.03 -2.82 -9.27
C HIS A 10 16.87 -1.82 -9.24
N VAL A 11 15.81 -2.01 -10.04
CA VAL A 11 14.65 -1.10 -10.02
C VAL A 11 13.74 -1.39 -8.81
N ASN A 12 13.65 -2.64 -8.38
CA ASN A 12 12.89 -3.01 -7.17
C ASN A 12 13.50 -2.43 -5.89
N ASN A 13 14.83 -2.39 -5.78
CA ASN A 13 15.47 -1.90 -4.56
C ASN A 13 15.24 -0.41 -4.31
N PHE A 14 15.30 0.45 -5.34
CA PHE A 14 15.07 1.88 -5.14
C PHE A 14 13.64 2.19 -4.70
N THR A 15 12.65 1.56 -5.34
CA THR A 15 11.22 1.68 -5.04
C THR A 15 10.92 1.26 -3.60
N VAL A 16 11.45 0.11 -3.17
CA VAL A 16 11.35 -0.42 -1.81
C VAL A 16 11.99 0.51 -0.79
N LEU A 17 13.20 1.02 -1.07
CA LEU A 17 13.92 1.93 -0.18
C LEU A 17 13.17 3.26 -0.01
N LYS A 18 12.63 3.82 -1.10
CA LYS A 18 11.83 5.04 -1.05
C LYS A 18 10.58 4.85 -0.19
N LEU A 19 9.82 3.76 -0.41
CA LEU A 19 8.62 3.47 0.36
C LEU A 19 8.94 3.27 1.85
N LYS A 20 9.99 2.52 2.16
CA LYS A 20 10.46 2.31 3.53
C LYS A 20 10.84 3.63 4.22
N SER A 21 11.53 4.52 3.52
CA SER A 21 11.87 5.85 4.04
C SER A 21 10.65 6.71 4.35
N ILE A 22 9.57 6.62 3.56
CA ILE A 22 8.31 7.33 3.83
C ILE A 22 7.66 6.78 5.09
N ILE A 23 7.52 5.46 5.20
CA ILE A 23 6.90 4.80 6.35
C ILE A 23 7.67 5.12 7.64
N GLN A 24 9.00 5.17 7.58
CA GLN A 24 9.84 5.47 8.73
C GLN A 24 9.62 6.88 9.32
N LYS A 25 9.06 7.84 8.55
CA LYS A 25 8.73 9.17 9.07
C LYS A 25 7.68 9.13 10.18
N TYR A 26 6.84 8.10 10.19
CA TYR A 26 5.78 7.91 11.17
C TYR A 26 6.27 7.29 12.48
N GLY A 27 7.54 6.88 12.57
CA GLY A 27 8.11 6.30 13.79
C GLY A 27 7.47 4.98 14.23
N ILE A 28 6.84 4.24 13.30
CA ILE A 28 6.12 3.01 13.62
C ILE A 28 7.07 1.81 13.73
N GLU A 29 6.90 1.02 14.78
CA GLU A 29 7.52 -0.31 14.89
C GLU A 29 6.62 -1.37 14.25
N ASN A 30 5.32 -1.33 14.58
CA ASN A 30 4.27 -2.15 14.02
C ASN A 30 2.91 -1.41 14.06
N LEU A 31 1.83 -2.07 13.64
CA LEU A 31 0.49 -1.50 13.53
C LEU A 31 -0.42 -1.78 14.75
N MET A 32 0.10 -2.20 15.90
CA MET A 32 -0.73 -2.57 17.06
C MET A 32 -1.57 -1.40 17.59
N GLU A 33 -1.10 -0.18 17.43
CA GLU A 33 -1.80 1.04 17.85
C GLU A 33 -2.73 1.60 16.77
N TYR A 34 -2.83 0.93 15.62
CA TYR A 34 -3.61 1.39 14.48
C TYR A 34 -4.89 0.57 14.30
N SER A 35 -5.99 1.27 14.04
CA SER A 35 -7.27 0.64 13.72
C SER A 35 -8.05 1.47 12.69
N LEU A 36 -9.17 0.94 12.21
CA LEU A 36 -10.09 1.67 11.34
C LEU A 36 -10.97 2.66 12.11
N ASP A 37 -11.09 2.52 13.43
CA ASP A 37 -11.83 3.44 14.29
C ASP A 37 -10.87 4.36 15.06
N SER A 38 -11.01 5.67 14.86
CA SER A 38 -10.23 6.69 15.58
C SER A 38 -10.43 6.66 17.10
N GLN A 39 -11.45 5.97 17.63
CA GLN A 39 -11.69 5.94 19.08
C GLN A 39 -10.73 5.03 19.84
N ILE A 40 -10.12 4.03 19.19
CA ILE A 40 -9.31 2.98 19.85
C ILE A 40 -7.82 3.07 19.47
N GLY A 41 -7.44 4.00 18.60
CA GLY A 41 -6.04 4.18 18.21
C GLY A 41 -5.85 5.16 17.06
N PHE A 42 -4.68 5.08 16.42
CA PHE A 42 -4.37 5.87 15.23
C PHE A 42 -5.12 5.34 14.01
N ARG A 43 -5.47 6.25 13.10
CA ARG A 43 -6.26 5.95 11.90
C ARG A 43 -5.42 5.19 10.87
N LEU A 44 -5.65 3.89 10.76
CA LEU A 44 -4.96 2.99 9.83
C LEU A 44 -5.19 3.38 8.37
N ASP A 45 -6.43 3.74 8.03
CA ASP A 45 -6.81 4.21 6.70
C ASP A 45 -6.08 5.52 6.33
N LEU A 46 -5.95 6.44 7.29
CA LEU A 46 -5.22 7.68 7.07
C LEU A 46 -3.71 7.43 6.88
N LEU A 47 -3.10 6.59 7.72
CA LEU A 47 -1.69 6.20 7.59
C LEU A 47 -1.38 5.68 6.18
N TYR A 48 -2.14 4.68 5.72
CA TYR A 48 -1.91 4.08 4.41
C TYR A 48 -2.19 5.05 3.26
N LYS A 49 -3.18 5.94 3.43
CA LYS A 49 -3.50 6.96 2.44
C LYS A 49 -2.31 7.89 2.27
N GLU A 50 -1.80 8.48 3.35
CA GLU A 50 -0.70 9.43 3.28
C GLU A 50 0.58 8.80 2.71
N ILE A 51 0.91 7.56 3.12
CA ILE A 51 2.05 6.83 2.56
C ILE A 51 1.91 6.68 1.05
N LEU A 52 0.75 6.24 0.55
CA LEU A 52 0.56 6.00 -0.87
C LEU A 52 0.44 7.28 -1.68
N GLU A 53 -0.22 8.33 -1.16
CA GLU A 53 -0.30 9.63 -1.81
C GLU A 53 1.08 10.28 -1.94
N GLU A 54 1.91 10.20 -0.89
CA GLU A 54 3.30 10.68 -0.95
C GLU A 54 4.15 9.85 -1.92
N PHE A 55 3.99 8.52 -1.90
CA PHE A 55 4.81 7.63 -2.70
C PHE A 55 4.51 7.72 -4.20
N LEU A 56 3.22 7.65 -4.55
CA LEU A 56 2.71 7.61 -5.93
C LEU A 56 2.47 9.00 -6.52
N ASN A 57 2.44 10.05 -5.69
CA ASN A 57 2.11 11.41 -6.10
C ASN A 57 0.76 11.51 -6.82
N THR A 58 -0.25 10.80 -6.29
CA THR A 58 -1.63 10.81 -6.79
C THR A 58 -2.60 10.70 -5.62
N ARG A 59 -3.88 10.98 -5.85
CA ARG A 59 -4.92 10.85 -4.82
C ARG A 59 -5.29 9.40 -4.57
N VAL A 60 -5.45 9.04 -3.31
CA VAL A 60 -5.81 7.68 -2.90
C VAL A 60 -7.03 7.72 -1.99
N TYR A 61 -8.05 6.94 -2.34
CA TYR A 61 -9.21 6.72 -1.49
C TYR A 61 -9.11 5.36 -0.84
N ILE A 62 -9.30 5.29 0.47
CA ILE A 62 -9.24 4.04 1.22
C ILE A 62 -10.58 3.82 1.92
N SER A 63 -11.06 2.59 1.83
CA SER A 63 -12.14 2.06 2.65
C SER A 63 -11.67 0.76 3.26
N GLY A 64 -12.23 0.37 4.40
CA GLY A 64 -11.82 -0.87 5.04
C GLY A 64 -12.85 -1.41 6.00
N GLU A 65 -12.66 -2.67 6.38
CA GLU A 65 -13.42 -3.37 7.41
C GLU A 65 -12.47 -4.23 8.24
N GLU A 66 -12.76 -4.38 9.53
CA GLU A 66 -12.09 -5.36 10.38
C GLU A 66 -12.75 -6.73 10.17
N ILE A 67 -11.96 -7.73 9.78
CA ILE A 67 -12.44 -9.08 9.44
C ILE A 67 -12.18 -10.10 10.56
N SER A 68 -11.26 -9.79 11.46
CA SER A 68 -11.02 -10.49 12.73
C SER A 68 -10.16 -9.57 13.61
N ASP A 69 -10.05 -9.88 14.90
CA ASP A 69 -9.24 -9.11 15.86
C ASP A 69 -7.86 -8.74 15.30
N GLY A 70 -7.63 -7.43 15.15
CA GLY A 70 -6.37 -6.88 14.64
C GLY A 70 -6.06 -7.22 13.17
N LYS A 71 -7.04 -7.62 12.37
CA LYS A 71 -6.91 -7.95 10.95
C LYS A 71 -7.93 -7.18 10.12
N TYR A 72 -7.42 -6.41 9.18
CA TYR A 72 -8.20 -5.45 8.41
C TYR A 72 -8.14 -5.78 6.93
N ARG A 73 -9.28 -5.76 6.25
CA ARG A 73 -9.34 -5.75 4.78
C ARG A 73 -9.44 -4.31 4.32
N LEU A 74 -8.48 -3.87 3.52
CA LEU A 74 -8.42 -2.51 2.97
C LEU A 74 -8.63 -2.56 1.46
N LYS A 75 -9.46 -1.64 0.96
CA LYS A 75 -9.70 -1.39 -0.46
C LYS A 75 -9.22 0.02 -0.81
N PHE A 76 -8.26 0.09 -1.72
CA PHE A 76 -7.64 1.29 -2.25
C PHE A 76 -8.26 1.61 -3.60
N THR A 77 -8.61 2.87 -3.84
CA THR A 77 -9.04 3.35 -5.15
C THR A 77 -8.10 4.45 -5.62
N ILE A 78 -7.45 4.21 -6.75
CA ILE A 78 -6.41 5.07 -7.35
C ILE A 78 -6.76 5.21 -8.83
N ASP A 79 -6.99 6.44 -9.31
CA ASP A 79 -7.37 6.74 -10.70
C ASP A 79 -8.52 5.87 -11.26
N GLY A 80 -9.49 5.57 -10.39
CA GLY A 80 -10.67 4.77 -10.73
C GLY A 80 -10.43 3.26 -10.82
N CYS A 81 -9.23 2.79 -10.45
CA CYS A 81 -8.87 1.38 -10.31
C CYS A 81 -8.90 0.99 -8.83
N SER A 82 -9.30 -0.25 -8.51
CA SER A 82 -9.41 -0.73 -7.13
C SER A 82 -8.44 -1.86 -6.82
N TYR A 83 -7.77 -1.77 -5.68
CA TYR A 83 -6.81 -2.74 -5.17
C TYR A 83 -7.19 -3.16 -3.76
N CYS A 84 -6.93 -4.40 -3.38
CA CYS A 84 -7.31 -4.93 -2.07
C CYS A 84 -6.12 -5.58 -1.38
N MET A 85 -5.97 -5.32 -0.08
CA MET A 85 -4.92 -5.87 0.76
C MET A 85 -5.51 -6.27 2.12
N VAL A 86 -4.89 -7.26 2.75
CA VAL A 86 -5.11 -7.57 4.17
C VAL A 86 -3.95 -7.02 4.98
N SER A 87 -4.26 -6.15 5.94
CA SER A 87 -3.31 -5.63 6.92
C SER A 87 -3.54 -6.27 8.29
N LYS A 88 -2.48 -6.38 9.10
CA LYS A 88 -2.56 -6.93 10.46
C LYS A 88 -1.87 -5.99 11.43
N ALA A 89 -2.39 -5.89 12.65
CA ALA A 89 -1.82 -5.14 13.75
C ALA A 89 -0.33 -5.48 13.99
N GLY A 90 0.06 -6.75 13.85
CA GLY A 90 1.45 -7.18 14.01
C GLY A 90 2.39 -6.89 12.82
N TYR A 91 1.95 -6.19 11.77
CA TYR A 91 2.83 -5.91 10.63
C TYR A 91 3.93 -4.93 11.00
N THR A 92 5.18 -5.36 10.79
CA THR A 92 6.36 -4.50 10.84
C THR A 92 6.46 -3.63 9.59
N VAL A 93 7.36 -2.65 9.61
CA VAL A 93 7.65 -1.81 8.43
C VAL A 93 7.92 -2.65 7.17
N ASP A 94 8.69 -3.73 7.28
CA ASP A 94 9.01 -4.58 6.13
C ASP A 94 7.77 -5.32 5.60
N ALA A 95 6.91 -5.83 6.49
CA ALA A 95 5.66 -6.47 6.10
C ALA A 95 4.67 -5.48 5.45
N ILE A 96 4.65 -4.23 5.92
CA ILE A 96 3.87 -3.14 5.32
C ILE A 96 4.37 -2.87 3.89
N VAL A 97 5.68 -2.72 3.72
CA VAL A 97 6.32 -2.49 2.42
C VAL A 97 5.99 -3.61 1.45
N GLU A 98 6.24 -4.86 1.85
CA GLU A 98 5.98 -6.05 1.02
C GLU A 98 4.51 -6.11 0.59
N SER A 99 3.58 -5.93 1.54
CA SER A 99 2.14 -5.96 1.25
C SER A 99 1.70 -4.85 0.29
N LEU A 100 2.19 -3.63 0.49
CA LEU A 100 1.86 -2.50 -0.40
C LEU A 100 2.43 -2.71 -1.80
N MET A 101 3.66 -3.22 -1.91
CA MET A 101 4.30 -3.50 -3.18
C MET A 101 3.53 -4.55 -3.98
N ASP A 102 3.17 -5.66 -3.34
CA ASP A 102 2.55 -6.80 -4.01
C ASP A 102 1.08 -6.57 -4.38
N PHE A 103 0.32 -5.91 -3.51
CA PHE A 103 -1.13 -5.80 -3.67
C PHE A 103 -1.62 -4.46 -4.21
N VAL A 104 -0.80 -3.40 -4.16
CA VAL A 104 -1.24 -2.05 -4.54
C VAL A 104 -0.29 -1.41 -5.56
N ILE A 105 0.99 -1.24 -5.24
CA ILE A 105 1.93 -0.43 -6.03
C ILE A 105 2.29 -1.13 -7.34
N HIS A 106 2.78 -2.38 -7.31
CA HIS A 106 3.10 -3.08 -8.56
C HIS A 106 1.87 -3.30 -9.43
N PRO A 107 0.70 -3.74 -8.91
CA PRO A 107 -0.52 -3.81 -9.71
C PRO A 107 -0.86 -2.47 -10.37
N TYR A 108 -0.84 -1.37 -9.62
CA TYR A 108 -1.14 -0.03 -10.15
C TYR A 108 -0.16 0.40 -11.24
N GLN A 109 1.14 0.18 -11.06
CA GLN A 109 2.16 0.55 -12.05
C GLN A 109 2.09 -0.29 -13.34
N ASN A 110 1.53 -1.50 -13.27
CA ASN A 110 1.40 -2.39 -14.42
C ASN A 110 0.01 -2.35 -15.07
N ASP A 111 -0.98 -1.70 -14.45
CA ASP A 111 -2.34 -1.63 -14.99
C ASP A 111 -2.47 -0.50 -16.03
N ILE A 112 -2.31 -0.87 -17.30
CA ILE A 112 -2.43 0.02 -18.46
C ILE A 112 -3.85 0.63 -18.55
N SER A 113 -4.88 0.00 -17.96
CA SER A 113 -6.26 0.50 -18.01
C SER A 113 -6.45 1.79 -17.20
N CYS A 114 -5.64 2.00 -16.15
CA CYS A 114 -5.69 3.20 -15.33
C CYS A 114 -5.14 4.43 -16.07
N PHE A 115 -4.15 4.26 -16.97
CA PHE A 115 -3.58 5.35 -17.77
C PHE A 115 -4.47 5.80 -18.94
N ARG A 116 -5.36 4.94 -19.44
CA ARG A 116 -6.19 5.24 -20.62
C ARG A 116 -7.43 6.09 -20.34
N ARG A 117 -7.76 6.34 -19.07
CA ARG A 117 -8.95 7.15 -18.69
C ARG A 117 -8.72 8.66 -18.63
N VAL A 118 -7.48 9.12 -18.85
CA VAL A 118 -7.12 10.56 -18.81
C VAL A 118 -7.20 11.22 -20.19
N PHE A 119 -7.41 10.45 -21.27
CA PHE A 119 -7.49 10.96 -22.64
C PHE A 119 -8.76 10.48 -23.35
N VAL A 120 -9.93 10.96 -22.91
CA VAL A 120 -11.15 10.98 -23.74
C VAL A 120 -11.88 12.29 -23.49
#